data_AF-A0A9N9SRN7-F1
#
_entry.id   AF-A0A9N9SRN7-F1
#
_cell.length_a   1.000
_cell.length_b   1.000
_cell.length_c   1.000
_cell.angle_alpha   90.00
_cell.angle_beta   90.00
_cell.angle_gamma   90.00
#
_symmetry.space_group_name_H-M   'P 1'
#
loop_
_entity.id
_entity.type
_entity.pdbx_description
1 polymer ?
#
loop_
_entity_poly.entity_id
_entity_poly.type
_entity_poly.pdbx_seq_one_letter_code
_entity_poly.pdbx_strand_id
1 'polypeptide(L)'
;MIEAFNAIERATQNSCLKINEIKTKYIKASKSIGQKNLHNLTVGDYNIESVKNFTYLGSLVTADNNVIEEIKRRIYIANKTYIGLIRHLRSNNITRKTKCKIKTLIKPVLIYESGTWTLSKSDENLLGTFE
;
A
#
# COMPACT_ATOMS: atom_id res chain seq x y z
N MET A 1 -15.59 17.60 -3.57
CA MET A 1 -15.48 16.13 -3.82
C MET A 1 -16.41 15.72 -4.96
N ILE A 2 -17.72 15.94 -4.84
CA ILE A 2 -18.71 15.69 -5.91
C ILE A 2 -18.32 16.41 -7.21
N GLU A 3 -17.98 17.70 -7.13
CA GLU A 3 -17.55 18.49 -8.30
C GLU A 3 -16.30 17.91 -9.00
N ALA A 4 -15.31 17.48 -8.21
CA ALA A 4 -14.09 16.86 -8.74
C ALA A 4 -14.40 15.52 -9.42
N PHE A 5 -15.31 14.72 -8.86
CA PHE A 5 -15.78 13.48 -9.49
C PHE A 5 -16.49 13.77 -10.83
N ASN A 6 -17.40 14.75 -10.85
CA ASN A 6 -18.10 15.16 -12.08
C ASN A 6 -17.15 15.72 -13.15
N ALA A 7 -16.04 16.35 -12.75
CA ALA A 7 -14.99 16.78 -13.68
C ALA A 7 -14.26 15.58 -14.31
N ILE A 8 -13.93 14.56 -13.52
CA ILE A 8 -13.33 13.31 -14.01
C ILE A 8 -14.30 12.59 -14.94
N GLU A 9 -15.57 12.48 -14.56
CA GLU A 9 -16.58 11.81 -15.37
C GLU A 9 -16.70 12.46 -16.77
N ARG A 10 -16.82 13.79 -16.83
CA ARG A 10 -16.84 14.53 -18.11
C ARG A 10 -15.59 14.27 -18.95
N ALA A 11 -14.41 14.25 -18.33
CA ALA A 11 -13.16 13.97 -19.04
C ALA A 11 -13.09 12.53 -19.58
N THR A 12 -13.62 11.56 -18.81
CA THR A 12 -13.67 10.15 -19.25
C THR A 12 -14.64 9.96 -20.43
N GLN A 13 -15.78 10.66 -20.44
CA GLN A 13 -16.74 10.63 -21.56
C GLN A 13 -16.10 11.13 -22.86
N ASN A 14 -15.35 12.24 -22.80
CA ASN A 14 -14.59 12.76 -23.95
C ASN A 14 -13.54 11.75 -24.47
N SER A 15 -13.06 10.86 -23.59
CA SER A 15 -12.03 9.88 -23.90
C SER A 15 -12.59 8.47 -24.17
N CYS A 16 -13.91 8.32 -24.28
CA CYS A 16 -14.59 7.01 -24.43
C CYS A 16 -14.27 6.00 -23.30
N LEU A 17 -14.00 6.48 -22.08
CA LEU A 17 -13.74 5.67 -20.89
C LEU A 17 -14.93 5.70 -19.93
N LYS A 18 -15.10 4.64 -19.14
CA LYS A 18 -16.12 4.54 -18.09
C LYS A 18 -15.50 4.31 -16.72
N ILE A 19 -16.01 5.00 -15.71
CA ILE A 19 -15.60 4.82 -14.32
C ILE A 19 -16.08 3.45 -13.82
N ASN A 20 -15.17 2.68 -13.20
CA ASN A 20 -15.50 1.40 -12.58
C ASN A 20 -15.81 1.60 -11.09
N GLU A 21 -17.10 1.57 -10.74
CA GLU A 21 -17.58 1.76 -9.36
C GLU A 21 -16.98 0.78 -8.35
N ILE A 22 -16.77 -0.49 -8.74
CA ILE A 22 -16.23 -1.52 -7.85
C ILE A 22 -14.77 -1.21 -7.48
N LYS A 23 -13.99 -0.72 -8.45
CA LYS A 23 -12.56 -0.39 -8.27
C LYS A 23 -12.33 1.00 -7.68
N THR A 24 -13.25 1.93 -7.89
CA THR A 24 -13.16 3.29 -7.38
C THR A 24 -13.59 3.34 -5.92
N LYS A 25 -12.70 3.82 -5.06
CA LYS A 25 -12.96 4.05 -3.63
C LYS A 25 -12.59 5.47 -3.29
N TYR A 26 -13.18 6.03 -2.24
CA TYR A 26 -12.79 7.34 -1.74
C TYR A 26 -12.26 7.24 -0.31
N ILE A 27 -11.21 8.01 -0.03
CA ILE A 27 -10.63 8.16 1.30
C ILE A 27 -10.76 9.62 1.71
N LYS A 28 -11.24 9.86 2.92
CA LYS A 28 -11.26 11.19 3.54
C LYS A 28 -10.07 11.34 4.47
N ALA A 29 -8.98 11.93 3.98
CA ALA A 29 -7.80 12.17 4.79
C ALA A 29 -8.10 13.17 5.93
N SER A 30 -7.80 12.81 7.18
CA SER A 30 -7.94 13.69 8.35
C SER A 30 -7.07 13.22 9.50
N LYS A 31 -6.43 14.17 10.20
CA LYS A 31 -5.67 13.91 11.44
C LYS A 31 -6.55 13.60 12.66
N SER A 32 -7.86 13.84 12.58
CA SER A 32 -8.75 13.62 13.72
C SER A 32 -9.15 12.15 13.82
N ILE A 33 -8.80 11.52 14.95
CA ILE A 33 -9.08 10.13 15.37
C ILE A 33 -10.59 9.76 15.42
N GLY A 34 -11.48 10.68 15.05
CA GLY A 34 -12.92 10.57 15.21
C GLY A 34 -13.75 10.28 13.95
N GLN A 35 -13.20 9.77 12.84
CA GLN A 35 -14.05 9.33 11.71
C GLN A 35 -14.75 8.00 12.06
N LYS A 36 -15.77 8.07 12.91
CA LYS A 36 -16.59 6.92 13.32
C LYS A 36 -17.60 6.51 12.25
N ASN A 37 -17.93 7.39 11.31
CA ASN A 37 -18.92 7.09 10.28
C ASN A 37 -18.30 7.21 8.89
N LEU A 38 -18.04 6.06 8.27
CA LEU A 38 -17.82 5.96 6.82
C LEU A 38 -19.20 5.89 6.17
N HIS A 39 -19.52 6.87 5.34
CA HIS A 39 -20.73 6.88 4.54
C HIS A 39 -20.33 6.76 3.08
N ASN A 40 -21.00 5.92 2.29
CA ASN A 40 -20.71 5.89 0.87
C ASN A 40 -21.04 7.24 0.23
N LEU A 41 -20.31 7.59 -0.83
CA LEU A 41 -20.50 8.80 -1.58
C LEU A 41 -21.37 8.47 -2.80
N THR A 42 -22.63 8.91 -2.77
CA THR A 42 -23.52 8.82 -3.92
C THR A 42 -23.35 10.03 -4.83
N VAL A 43 -23.01 9.81 -6.10
CA VAL A 43 -22.90 10.85 -7.14
C VAL A 43 -23.59 10.36 -8.41
N GLY A 44 -24.73 10.96 -8.74
CA GLY A 44 -25.57 10.48 -9.84
C GLY A 44 -25.97 9.02 -9.62
N ASP A 45 -25.61 8.16 -10.58
CA ASP A 45 -25.88 6.72 -10.52
C ASP A 45 -24.75 5.91 -9.84
N TYR A 46 -23.66 6.55 -9.41
CA TYR A 46 -22.53 5.88 -8.76
C TYR A 46 -22.65 5.93 -7.24
N ASN A 47 -22.42 4.79 -6.57
CA ASN A 47 -22.32 4.67 -5.13
C ASN A 47 -20.89 4.26 -4.72
N ILE A 48 -20.03 5.25 -4.50
CA ILE A 48 -18.61 5.03 -4.25
C ILE A 48 -18.40 4.71 -2.77
N GLU A 49 -17.82 3.55 -2.50
CA GLU A 49 -17.51 3.12 -1.15
C GLU A 49 -16.44 4.01 -0.49
N SER A 50 -16.69 4.37 0.76
CA SER A 50 -15.72 5.02 1.63
C SER A 50 -14.83 3.99 2.30
N VAL A 51 -13.51 4.15 2.24
CA VAL A 51 -12.56 3.24 2.88
C VAL A 51 -11.60 3.98 3.80
N LYS A 52 -11.14 3.30 4.86
CA LYS A 52 -10.13 3.84 5.79
C LYS A 52 -8.71 3.71 5.25
N ASN A 53 -8.47 2.68 4.45
CA ASN A 53 -7.20 2.40 3.85
C ASN A 53 -7.40 1.86 2.43
N PHE A 54 -6.41 2.06 1.57
CA PHE A 54 -6.42 1.60 0.19
C PHE A 54 -5.00 1.32 -0.27
N THR A 55 -4.81 0.22 -0.99
CA THR A 55 -3.50 -0.09 -1.58
C THR A 55 -3.42 0.51 -2.98
N TYR A 56 -2.58 1.52 -3.16
CA TYR A 56 -2.33 2.16 -4.45
C TYR A 56 -0.90 1.82 -4.91
N LEU A 57 -0.78 1.22 -6.10
CA LEU A 57 0.50 0.80 -6.70
C LEU A 57 1.40 -0.06 -5.77
N GLY A 58 0.78 -0.77 -4.83
CA GLY A 58 1.48 -1.61 -3.86
C GLY A 58 1.69 -0.98 -2.49
N SER A 59 1.47 0.32 -2.34
CA SER A 59 1.58 1.05 -1.07
C SER A 59 0.25 1.29 -0.38
N LEU A 60 0.21 1.05 0.93
CA LEU A 60 -0.97 1.29 1.76
C LEU A 60 -1.08 2.77 2.11
N VAL A 61 -2.14 3.41 1.62
CA VAL A 61 -2.53 4.76 1.99
C VAL A 61 -3.63 4.66 3.05
N THR A 62 -3.44 5.35 4.16
CA THR A 62 -4.38 5.39 5.29
C THR A 62 -4.99 6.77 5.45
N ALA A 63 -6.24 6.85 5.90
CA ALA A 63 -6.96 8.12 6.08
C ALA A 63 -6.30 9.07 7.10
N ASP A 64 -5.58 8.52 8.08
CA ASP A 64 -4.83 9.23 9.10
C ASP A 64 -3.36 9.50 8.71
N ASN A 65 -2.95 9.09 7.50
CA ASN A 65 -1.58 9.21 7.00
C ASN A 65 -0.56 8.52 7.93
N ASN A 66 -0.97 7.41 8.54
CA ASN A 66 -0.14 6.61 9.42
C ASN A 66 0.76 5.66 8.61
N VAL A 67 2.04 6.04 8.48
CA VAL A 67 3.09 5.28 7.78
C VAL A 67 3.44 3.97 8.49
N ILE A 68 3.19 3.86 9.80
CA ILE A 68 3.55 2.67 10.59
C ILE A 68 2.82 1.43 10.08
N GLU A 69 1.56 1.57 9.67
CA GLU A 69 0.77 0.44 9.15
C GLU A 69 1.33 -0.07 7.82
N GLU A 70 1.85 0.81 6.98
CA GLU A 70 2.55 0.41 5.75
C GLU A 70 3.89 -0.27 6.05
N ILE A 71 4.66 0.24 7.02
CA ILE A 71 5.92 -0.38 7.46
C ILE A 71 5.67 -1.80 7.97
N LYS A 72 4.69 -1.98 8.87
CA LYS A 72 4.30 -3.31 9.38
C LYS A 72 3.88 -4.25 8.25
N ARG A 73 3.08 -3.75 7.30
CA ARG A 73 2.65 -4.52 6.13
C ARG A 73 3.85 -4.97 5.29
N ARG A 74 4.84 -4.11 5.06
CA ARG A 74 6.04 -4.47 4.30
C ARG A 74 6.97 -5.41 5.03
N ILE A 75 7.13 -5.27 6.34
CA ILE A 75 7.83 -6.25 7.17
C ILE A 75 7.16 -7.62 7.04
N TYR A 76 5.82 -7.67 7.11
CA TYR A 76 5.08 -8.92 6.92
C TYR A 76 5.32 -9.53 5.53
N ILE A 77 5.24 -8.73 4.45
CA ILE A 77 5.47 -9.22 3.09
C ILE A 77 6.92 -9.70 2.94
N ALA A 78 7.91 -8.95 3.45
CA ALA A 78 9.31 -9.34 3.41
C ALA A 78 9.57 -10.65 4.17
N ASN A 79 8.99 -10.81 5.36
CA ASN A 79 9.05 -12.06 6.13
C ASN A 79 8.41 -13.23 5.37
N LYS A 80 7.25 -13.01 4.75
CA LYS A 80 6.59 -14.03 3.92
C LYS A 80 7.46 -14.45 2.74
N THR A 81 8.13 -13.50 2.07
CA THR A 81 9.07 -13.83 0.99
C THR A 81 10.29 -14.59 1.48
N TYR A 82 10.83 -14.24 2.64
CA TYR A 82 11.95 -14.96 3.27
C TYR A 82 11.57 -16.40 3.61
N ILE A 83 10.40 -16.61 4.24
CA ILE A 83 9.90 -17.95 4.56
C ILE A 83 9.68 -18.78 3.29
N GLY A 84 9.14 -18.19 2.23
CA GLY A 84 8.98 -18.87 0.93
C GLY A 84 10.32 -19.33 0.34
N LEU A 85 11.39 -18.55 0.52
CA LEU A 85 12.73 -18.83 0.00
C LEU A 85 13.60 -19.67 0.94
N ILE A 86 13.19 -19.87 2.21
CA ILE A 86 14.05 -20.47 3.23
C ILE A 86 14.50 -21.89 2.87
N ARG A 87 13.65 -22.65 2.16
CA ARG A 87 13.97 -24.00 1.69
C ARG A 87 15.15 -23.99 0.71
N HIS A 88 15.16 -23.03 -0.21
CA HIS A 88 16.26 -22.85 -1.17
C HIS A 88 17.52 -22.30 -0.48
N LEU A 89 17.36 -21.37 0.45
CA LEU A 89 18.48 -20.83 1.22
C LEU A 89 19.15 -21.89 2.11
N ARG A 90 18.40 -22.90 2.57
CA ARG A 90 18.92 -24.03 3.36
C ARG A 90 19.49 -25.17 2.50
N SER A 91 19.04 -25.33 1.25
CA SER A 91 19.48 -26.43 0.37
C SER A 91 20.99 -26.41 0.09
N ASN A 92 21.66 -27.56 0.15
CA ASN A 92 23.06 -27.70 -0.23
C ASN A 92 23.29 -27.65 -1.75
N ASN A 93 22.22 -27.74 -2.55
CA ASN A 93 22.30 -27.75 -4.02
C ASN A 93 22.58 -26.35 -4.61
N ILE A 94 22.49 -25.29 -3.82
CA ILE A 94 22.71 -23.91 -4.26
C ILE A 94 24.00 -23.40 -3.64
N THR A 95 24.89 -22.83 -4.48
CA THR A 95 26.14 -22.26 -4.01
C THR A 95 25.90 -21.10 -3.04
N ARG A 96 26.81 -20.91 -2.08
CA ARG A 96 26.75 -19.80 -1.13
C ARG A 96 26.68 -18.44 -1.83
N LYS A 97 27.41 -18.26 -2.94
CA LYS A 97 27.40 -17.01 -3.72
C LYS A 97 25.99 -16.69 -4.25
N THR A 98 25.28 -17.67 -4.77
CA THR A 98 23.90 -17.50 -5.24
C THR A 98 22.93 -17.26 -4.09
N LYS A 99 23.08 -17.96 -2.96
CA LYS A 99 22.26 -17.71 -1.75
C LYS A 99 22.39 -16.27 -1.25
N CYS A 100 23.60 -15.71 -1.24
CA CYS A 100 23.83 -14.31 -0.88
C CYS A 100 23.08 -13.36 -1.83
N LYS A 101 23.14 -13.59 -3.15
CA LYS A 101 22.38 -12.80 -4.14
C LYS A 101 20.87 -12.90 -3.93
N ILE A 102 20.35 -14.08 -3.61
CA ILE A 102 18.92 -14.27 -3.34
C ILE A 102 18.50 -13.46 -2.10
N LYS A 103 19.29 -13.52 -1.02
CA LYS A 103 19.01 -12.74 0.19
C LYS A 103 18.94 -11.24 -0.08
N THR A 104 19.79 -10.70 -0.96
CA THR A 104 19.77 -9.27 -1.30
C THR A 104 18.49 -8.84 -2.03
N LEU A 105 17.78 -9.76 -2.71
CA LEU A 105 16.53 -9.45 -3.41
C LEU A 105 15.33 -9.30 -2.47
N ILE A 106 15.44 -9.74 -1.22
CA ILE A 106 14.36 -9.61 -0.23
C ILE A 106 14.28 -8.17 0.31
N LYS A 107 15.44 -7.50 0.47
CA LYS A 107 15.49 -6.14 1.02
C LYS A 107 14.68 -5.11 0.21
N PRO A 108 14.71 -5.10 -1.14
CA PRO A 108 13.82 -4.27 -1.95
C PRO A 108 12.32 -4.42 -1.64
N VAL A 109 11.86 -5.61 -1.22
CA VAL A 109 10.45 -5.82 -0.85
C VAL A 109 10.09 -5.00 0.38
N LEU A 110 11.01 -4.89 1.34
CA LEU A 110 10.83 -4.11 2.56
C LEU A 110 10.87 -2.59 2.28
N ILE A 111 11.83 -2.14 1.47
CA ILE A 111 12.14 -0.71 1.30
C ILE A 111 11.51 -0.06 0.07
N TYR A 112 10.73 -0.80 -0.73
CA TYR A 112 10.10 -0.22 -1.91
C TYR A 112 9.20 0.97 -1.50
N GLU A 113 9.33 2.10 -2.20
CA GLU A 113 8.68 3.38 -1.88
C GLU A 113 9.02 4.00 -0.51
N SER A 114 10.03 3.51 0.20
CA SER A 114 10.45 4.12 1.48
C SER A 114 11.02 5.53 1.33
N GLY A 115 11.42 5.91 0.12
CA GLY A 115 11.89 7.27 -0.19
C GLY A 115 10.82 8.36 -0.11
N THR A 116 9.54 7.97 -0.13
CA THR A 116 8.41 8.90 0.02
C THR A 116 7.82 8.92 1.42
N TRP A 117 8.35 8.10 2.34
CA TRP A 117 7.86 8.02 3.71
C TRP A 117 8.41 9.17 4.56
N THR A 118 7.55 9.74 5.38
CA THR A 118 7.95 10.61 6.49
C THR A 118 8.31 9.73 7.68
N LEU A 119 9.59 9.35 7.78
CA LEU A 119 10.09 8.45 8.81
C LEU A 119 10.48 9.18 10.09
N SER A 120 10.07 8.63 11.22
CA SER A 120 10.59 8.96 12.55
C SER A 120 11.71 7.98 12.95
N LYS A 121 12.43 8.28 14.04
CA LYS A 121 13.49 7.37 14.52
C LYS A 121 12.94 6.01 14.98
N SER A 122 11.74 5.98 15.54
CA SER A 122 11.05 4.74 15.88
C SER A 122 10.72 3.90 14.65
N ASP A 123 10.39 4.54 13.53
CA ASP A 123 10.07 3.85 12.28
C ASP A 123 11.31 3.21 11.66
N GLU A 124 12.45 3.92 11.70
CA GLU A 124 13.74 3.36 11.29
C GLU A 124 14.14 2.15 12.15
N ASN A 125 13.96 2.25 13.47
CA ASN A 125 14.24 1.14 14.38
C ASN A 125 13.31 -0.06 14.09
N LEU A 126 12.04 0.20 13.78
CA LEU A 126 11.08 -0.83 13.40
C LEU A 126 11.49 -1.52 12.09
N LEU A 127 11.92 -0.76 11.08
CA LEU A 127 12.47 -1.34 9.84
C LEU A 127 13.74 -2.16 10.11
N GLY A 128 14.56 -1.75 11.08
CA GLY A 128 15.72 -2.49 11.55
C GLY A 128 15.42 -3.82 12.24
N THR A 129 14.17 -4.08 12.65
CA THR A 129 13.78 -5.39 13.21
C THR A 129 13.74 -6.50 12.17
N PHE A 130 13.74 -6.14 10.88
CA PHE A 130 13.81 -7.10 9.79
C PHE A 130 15.26 -7.60 9.62
N GLU A 131 15.56 -8.76 10.22
CA GLU A 131 16.83 -9.49 10.05
C GLU A 131 16.63 -11.01 10.06
#